data_AF-A0A7J6QL45-F1
#
_entry.id   AF-A0A7J6QL45-F1
#
_cell.length_a   1.000
_cell.length_b   1.000
_cell.length_c   1.000
_cell.angle_alpha   90.00
_cell.angle_beta   90.00
_cell.angle_gamma   90.00
#
_symmetry.space_group_name_H-M   'P 1'
#
loop_
_entity.id
_entity.type
_entity.pdbx_description
1 polymer ?
#
loop_
_entity_poly.entity_id
_entity_poly.type
_entity_poly.pdbx_seq_one_letter_code
_entity_poly.pdbx_strand_id
1 'polypeptide(L)'
;SMIRRREATGLLSGAERAGVNVDAEVAALVRDALAEKTRKSYSSAANLYSAVFRDGIREGDPPAEPFPLSGRSVTRFIWVMWSTGYPYSTIRSYVSAIKTLNAESGSLLGKTESELVSRALKGVARRLSRHGHFRKAKKAKPISKSDLRRIMQAAGSSEEESLATATLLSTCALLRAEECLALNVGDVTFETRHKVDVVRLSIRGSKTDQRR
;
A
#
# COMPACT_ATOMS: atom_id res chain seq x y z
N SER A 1 22.31 -7.59 -31.21
CA SER A 1 23.27 -6.65 -31.83
C SER A 1 24.54 -6.61 -30.99
N MET A 2 25.71 -6.87 -31.59
CA MET A 2 27.02 -6.77 -30.92
C MET A 2 27.30 -5.38 -30.36
N ILE A 3 26.75 -4.34 -30.99
CA ILE A 3 26.89 -2.92 -30.60
C ILE A 3 26.27 -2.69 -29.23
N ARG A 4 25.02 -3.12 -29.02
CA ARG A 4 24.31 -3.00 -27.73
C ARG A 4 25.03 -3.70 -26.58
N ARG A 5 25.72 -4.82 -26.86
CA ARG A 5 26.50 -5.56 -25.86
C ARG A 5 27.74 -4.77 -25.41
N ARG A 6 28.42 -4.12 -26.36
CA ARG A 6 29.60 -3.29 -26.09
C ARG A 6 29.24 -2.02 -25.33
N GLU A 7 28.12 -1.39 -25.70
CA GLU A 7 27.56 -0.23 -24.98
C GLU A 7 27.20 -0.58 -23.53
N ALA A 8 26.50 -1.71 -23.31
CA ALA A 8 26.13 -2.14 -21.96
C ALA A 8 27.35 -2.41 -21.05
N THR A 9 28.41 -3.02 -21.59
CA THR A 9 29.64 -3.30 -20.81
C THR A 9 30.42 -2.06 -20.41
N GLY A 10 30.28 -0.95 -21.13
CA GLY A 10 30.96 0.31 -20.81
C GLY A 10 30.14 1.26 -19.94
N LEU A 11 28.87 0.91 -19.66
CA LEU A 11 27.88 1.86 -19.15
C LEU A 11 28.12 2.22 -17.67
N LEU A 12 28.45 1.26 -16.82
CA LEU A 12 28.81 1.52 -15.41
C LEU A 12 30.07 2.38 -15.30
N SER A 13 31.14 2.01 -16.01
CA SER A 13 32.39 2.76 -16.02
C SER A 13 32.28 4.14 -16.70
N GLY A 14 31.29 4.32 -17.58
CA GLY A 14 30.95 5.61 -18.19
C GLY A 14 30.14 6.49 -17.24
N ALA A 15 29.18 5.89 -16.51
CA ALA A 15 28.37 6.57 -15.51
C ALA A 15 29.21 7.06 -14.32
N GLU A 16 30.13 6.23 -13.82
CA GLU A 16 31.10 6.63 -12.79
C GLU A 16 31.96 7.83 -13.23
N ARG A 17 32.46 7.81 -14.48
CA ARG A 17 33.24 8.91 -15.05
C ARG A 17 32.42 10.20 -15.25
N ALA A 18 31.12 10.07 -15.45
CA ALA A 18 30.20 11.19 -15.56
C ALA A 18 29.66 11.68 -14.20
N GLY A 19 30.11 11.09 -13.08
CA GLY A 19 29.64 11.43 -11.74
C GLY A 19 28.18 11.01 -11.45
N VAL A 20 27.63 10.10 -12.25
CA VAL A 20 26.26 9.59 -12.05
C VAL A 20 26.27 8.60 -10.88
N ASN A 21 25.39 8.83 -9.91
CA ASN A 21 25.17 7.89 -8.82
C ASN A 21 24.24 6.75 -9.30
N VAL A 22 24.85 5.69 -9.85
CA VAL A 22 24.14 4.54 -10.40
C VAL A 22 23.23 3.88 -9.36
N ASP A 23 23.65 3.81 -8.09
CA ASP A 23 22.84 3.22 -7.02
C ASP A 23 21.56 4.03 -6.77
N ALA A 24 21.63 5.37 -6.88
CA ALA A 24 20.46 6.24 -6.78
C ALA A 24 19.49 6.04 -7.95
N GLU A 25 20.00 5.88 -9.18
CA GLU A 25 19.20 5.58 -10.37
C GLU A 25 18.52 4.21 -10.29
N VAL A 26 19.24 3.18 -9.82
CA VAL A 26 18.69 1.85 -9.57
C VAL A 26 17.60 1.91 -8.50
N ALA A 27 17.82 2.63 -7.40
CA ALA A 27 16.83 2.80 -6.36
C ALA A 27 15.58 3.57 -6.85
N ALA A 28 15.75 4.56 -7.75
CA ALA A 28 14.63 5.26 -8.39
C ALA A 28 13.81 4.32 -9.28
N LEU A 29 14.47 3.50 -10.09
CA LEU A 29 13.84 2.51 -10.96
C LEU A 29 13.02 1.48 -10.15
N VAL A 30 13.55 1.01 -9.02
CA VAL A 30 12.82 0.12 -8.11
C VAL A 30 11.60 0.83 -7.50
N ARG A 31 11.74 2.10 -7.11
CA ARG A 31 10.63 2.89 -6.56
C ARG A 31 9.53 3.16 -7.58
N ASP A 32 9.87 3.39 -8.85
CA ASP A 32 8.89 3.66 -9.92
C ASP A 32 8.05 2.43 -10.29
N ALA A 33 8.51 1.23 -9.97
CA ALA A 33 7.70 0.01 -10.08
C ALA A 33 6.54 -0.03 -9.05
N LEU A 34 6.58 0.81 -8.00
CA LEU A 34 5.53 0.87 -6.98
C LEU A 34 4.38 1.77 -7.42
N ALA A 35 3.15 1.31 -7.19
CA ALA A 35 1.96 2.15 -7.32
C ALA A 35 2.08 3.43 -6.47
N GLU A 36 1.56 4.56 -6.96
CA GLU A 36 1.67 5.87 -6.28
C GLU A 36 1.17 5.84 -4.83
N LYS A 37 0.06 5.14 -4.58
CA LYS A 37 -0.50 4.94 -3.23
C LYS A 37 0.49 4.23 -2.30
N THR A 38 1.24 3.27 -2.82
CA THR A 38 2.29 2.55 -2.07
C THR A 38 3.47 3.49 -1.80
N ARG A 39 3.93 4.27 -2.79
CA ARG A 39 4.99 5.26 -2.62
C ARG A 39 4.65 6.27 -1.51
N LYS A 40 3.45 6.86 -1.55
CA LYS A 40 2.97 7.78 -0.50
C LYS A 40 2.94 7.12 0.89
N SER A 41 2.47 5.87 0.97
CA SER A 41 2.47 5.10 2.22
C SER A 41 3.89 4.85 2.75
N TYR A 42 4.86 4.59 1.86
CA TYR A 42 6.25 4.33 2.23
C TYR A 42 6.93 5.61 2.72
N SER A 43 6.76 6.73 2.01
CA SER A 43 7.25 8.04 2.45
C SER A 43 6.68 8.43 3.80
N SER A 44 5.39 8.20 4.03
CA SER A 44 4.76 8.45 5.34
C SER A 44 5.39 7.62 6.46
N ALA A 45 5.71 6.35 6.20
CA ALA A 45 6.36 5.48 7.16
C ALA A 45 7.80 5.93 7.46
N ALA A 46 8.55 6.31 6.42
CA ALA A 46 9.93 6.82 6.54
C ALA A 46 10.00 8.14 7.31
N ASN A 47 9.06 9.05 7.06
CA ASN A 47 8.96 10.34 7.76
C ASN A 47 8.67 10.12 9.24
N LEU A 48 7.67 9.28 9.57
CA LEU A 48 7.36 8.98 10.97
C LEU A 48 8.53 8.29 11.68
N TYR A 49 9.17 7.32 11.02
CA TYR A 49 10.35 6.66 11.57
C TYR A 49 11.48 7.67 11.83
N SER A 50 11.81 8.51 10.86
CA SER A 50 12.84 9.54 11.00
C SER A 50 12.52 10.53 12.12
N ALA A 51 11.25 10.96 12.25
CA ALA A 51 10.82 11.86 13.32
C ALA A 51 11.00 11.23 14.71
N VAL A 52 10.60 9.96 14.88
CA VAL A 52 10.78 9.23 16.15
C VAL A 52 12.24 9.18 16.60
N PHE A 53 13.19 9.04 15.66
CA PHE A 53 14.61 8.96 16.00
C PHE A 53 15.34 10.30 16.00
N ARG A 54 14.83 11.32 15.31
CA ARG A 54 15.38 12.68 15.32
C ARG A 54 14.90 13.47 16.54
N ASP A 55 13.61 13.38 16.85
CA ASP A 55 12.97 14.18 17.91
C ASP A 55 12.99 13.45 19.27
N GLY A 56 13.29 12.15 19.27
CA GLY A 56 13.43 11.33 20.48
C GLY A 56 14.82 11.40 21.14
N ILE A 57 15.73 12.21 20.62
CA ILE A 57 17.09 12.40 21.12
C ILE A 57 17.04 13.38 22.28
N ARG A 58 17.52 12.97 23.46
CA ARG A 58 17.68 13.90 24.58
C ARG A 58 18.84 14.84 24.29
N GLU A 59 18.75 16.07 24.79
CA GLU A 59 19.86 17.03 24.73
C GLU A 59 21.17 16.36 25.18
N GLY A 60 22.15 16.27 24.28
CA GLY A 60 23.46 15.65 24.53
C GLY A 60 23.67 14.25 23.97
N ASP A 61 22.63 13.54 23.50
CA ASP A 61 22.80 12.28 22.78
C ASP A 61 23.21 12.55 21.31
N PRO A 62 24.13 11.76 20.72
CA PRO A 62 24.49 11.92 19.32
C PRO A 62 23.27 11.65 18.42
N PRO A 63 23.14 12.36 17.28
CA PRO A 63 22.08 12.13 16.32
C PRO A 63 22.02 10.65 15.93
N ALA A 64 20.94 9.97 16.30
CA ALA A 64 20.69 8.61 15.85
C ALA A 64 20.31 8.68 14.37
N GLU A 65 21.23 8.31 13.49
CA GLU A 65 20.93 8.24 12.06
C GLU A 65 19.80 7.22 11.82
N PRO A 66 18.72 7.60 11.13
CA PRO A 66 17.60 6.70 10.91
C PRO A 66 17.99 5.50 10.03
N PHE A 67 18.96 5.68 9.13
CA PHE A 67 19.46 4.66 8.22
C PHE A 67 21.00 4.56 8.34
N PRO A 68 21.60 3.38 8.10
CA PRO A 68 20.96 2.11 7.81
C PRO A 68 20.17 1.54 9.00
N LEU A 69 19.08 0.83 8.73
CA LEU A 69 18.25 0.23 9.78
C LEU A 69 19.06 -0.80 10.59
N SER A 70 18.83 -0.82 11.90
CA SER A 70 19.26 -1.90 12.78
C SER A 70 18.05 -2.62 13.37
N GLY A 71 18.22 -3.89 13.77
CA GLY A 71 17.16 -4.61 14.48
C GLY A 71 16.69 -3.88 15.74
N ARG A 72 17.62 -3.19 16.42
CA ARG A 72 17.34 -2.40 17.62
C ARG A 72 16.49 -1.16 17.32
N SER A 73 16.81 -0.40 16.27
CA SER A 73 16.01 0.78 15.91
C SER A 73 14.60 0.39 15.48
N VAL A 74 14.45 -0.65 14.65
CA VAL A 74 13.13 -1.11 14.20
C VAL A 74 12.27 -1.61 15.36
N THR A 75 12.84 -2.34 16.33
CA THR A 75 12.09 -2.81 17.50
C THR A 75 11.67 -1.69 18.45
N ARG A 76 12.52 -0.67 18.64
CA ARG A 76 12.14 0.56 19.35
C ARG A 76 11.00 1.27 18.64
N PHE A 77 11.07 1.40 17.32
CA PHE A 77 10.01 2.01 16.53
C PHE A 77 8.67 1.26 16.69
N ILE A 78 8.68 -0.07 16.62
CA ILE A 78 7.51 -0.92 16.89
C ILE A 78 6.92 -0.63 18.26
N TRP A 79 7.77 -0.50 19.28
CA TRP A 79 7.33 -0.19 20.64
C TRP A 79 6.72 1.21 20.75
N VAL A 80 7.32 2.23 20.11
CA VAL A 80 6.78 3.59 20.08
C VAL A 80 5.40 3.61 19.44
N MET A 81 5.25 3.01 18.24
CA MET A 81 3.95 2.96 17.56
C MET A 81 2.89 2.21 18.37
N TRP A 82 3.27 1.11 19.00
CA TRP A 82 2.34 0.38 19.87
C TRP A 82 1.91 1.20 21.08
N SER A 83 2.87 1.89 21.73
CA SER A 83 2.63 2.70 22.92
C SER A 83 1.78 3.94 22.63
N THR A 84 1.84 4.47 21.40
CA THR A 84 1.00 5.57 20.93
C THR A 84 -0.34 5.12 20.35
N GLY A 85 -0.65 3.81 20.40
CA GLY A 85 -1.97 3.29 20.07
C GLY A 85 -2.21 2.98 18.59
N TYR A 86 -1.17 2.90 17.76
CA TYR A 86 -1.34 2.54 16.36
C TYR A 86 -1.92 1.11 16.20
N PRO A 87 -2.83 0.90 15.23
CA PRO A 87 -3.33 -0.44 14.91
C PRO A 87 -2.22 -1.39 14.45
N TYR A 88 -2.32 -2.67 14.80
CA TYR A 88 -1.32 -3.68 14.41
C TYR A 88 -1.07 -3.73 12.90
N SER A 89 -2.13 -3.60 12.09
CA SER A 89 -2.01 -3.56 10.63
C SER A 89 -1.13 -2.40 10.17
N THR A 90 -1.30 -1.22 10.75
CA THR A 90 -0.51 -0.02 10.44
C THR A 90 0.95 -0.21 10.86
N ILE A 91 1.19 -0.71 12.07
CA ILE A 91 2.55 -1.01 12.56
C ILE A 91 3.26 -1.97 11.59
N ARG A 92 2.60 -3.07 11.21
CA ARG A 92 3.17 -4.06 10.28
C ARG A 92 3.44 -3.45 8.91
N SER A 93 2.52 -2.66 8.37
CA SER A 93 2.70 -1.98 7.08
C SER A 93 3.87 -1.00 7.11
N TYR A 94 4.02 -0.22 8.17
CA TYR A 94 5.10 0.76 8.30
C TYR A 94 6.46 0.08 8.46
N VAL A 95 6.54 -0.98 9.28
CA VAL A 95 7.77 -1.79 9.42
C VAL A 95 8.16 -2.43 8.09
N SER A 96 7.19 -2.93 7.31
CA SER A 96 7.47 -3.47 5.98
C SER A 96 8.01 -2.39 5.05
N ALA A 97 7.40 -1.21 5.05
CA ALA A 97 7.79 -0.09 4.21
C ALA A 97 9.24 0.36 4.47
N ILE A 98 9.61 0.60 5.73
CA ILE A 98 10.97 1.04 6.07
C ILE A 98 12.01 -0.04 5.74
N LYS A 99 11.67 -1.33 5.92
CA LYS A 99 12.56 -2.43 5.53
C LYS A 99 12.78 -2.48 4.02
N THR A 100 11.72 -2.25 3.25
CA THR A 100 11.83 -2.17 1.78
C THR A 100 12.70 -0.99 1.36
N LEU A 101 12.48 0.19 1.93
CA LEU A 101 13.30 1.38 1.65
C LEU A 101 14.78 1.17 2.01
N ASN A 102 15.07 0.49 3.12
CA ASN A 102 16.44 0.14 3.51
C ASN A 102 17.09 -0.85 2.52
N ALA A 103 16.32 -1.82 2.02
CA ALA A 103 16.78 -2.74 1.00
C ALA A 103 17.05 -2.04 -0.34
N GLU A 104 16.21 -1.07 -0.71
CA GLU A 104 16.40 -0.23 -1.90
C GLU A 104 17.67 0.62 -1.81
N SER A 105 18.11 0.99 -0.61
CA SER A 105 19.40 1.67 -0.38
C SER A 105 20.58 0.70 -0.23
N GLY A 106 20.44 -0.55 -0.64
CA GLY A 106 21.49 -1.57 -0.59
C GLY A 106 21.77 -2.17 0.79
N SER A 107 20.98 -1.84 1.81
CA SER A 107 21.18 -2.31 3.19
C SER A 107 20.15 -3.38 3.56
N LEU A 108 20.60 -4.55 3.99
CA LEU A 108 19.73 -5.63 4.43
C LEU A 108 19.94 -5.91 5.92
N LEU A 109 18.83 -6.08 6.65
CA LEU A 109 18.91 -6.56 8.03
C LEU A 109 19.41 -8.00 8.04
N GLY A 110 20.35 -8.30 8.94
CA GLY A 110 20.83 -9.66 9.13
C GLY A 110 19.71 -10.61 9.57
N LYS A 111 19.96 -11.93 9.46
CA LYS A 111 18.99 -12.97 9.84
C LYS A 111 18.53 -12.80 11.31
N THR A 112 19.47 -12.57 12.21
CA THR A 112 19.21 -12.38 13.64
C THR A 112 18.37 -11.15 13.92
N GLU A 113 18.68 -10.03 13.25
CA GLU A 113 17.93 -8.78 13.39
C GLU A 113 16.51 -8.90 12.84
N SER A 114 16.37 -9.57 11.69
CA SER A 114 15.06 -9.86 11.09
C SER A 114 14.19 -10.72 12.02
N GLU A 115 14.77 -11.71 12.70
CA GLU A 115 14.06 -12.52 13.69
C GLU A 115 13.67 -11.71 14.94
N LEU A 116 14.54 -10.81 15.41
CA LEU A 116 14.23 -9.90 16.51
C LEU A 116 13.02 -9.01 16.19
N VAL A 117 12.99 -8.42 14.99
CA VAL A 117 11.86 -7.62 14.50
C VAL A 117 10.57 -8.45 14.41
N SER A 118 10.66 -9.69 13.89
CA SER A 118 9.54 -10.63 13.81
C SER A 118 8.96 -10.95 15.19
N ARG A 119 9.82 -11.20 16.19
CA ARG A 119 9.41 -11.44 17.58
C ARG A 119 8.74 -10.22 18.21
N ALA A 120 9.25 -9.02 17.95
CA ALA A 120 8.64 -7.79 18.45
C ALA A 120 7.21 -7.59 17.90
N LEU A 121 7.01 -7.78 16.59
CA LEU A 121 5.67 -7.73 15.97
C LEU A 121 4.72 -8.77 16.57
N LYS A 122 5.19 -10.02 16.75
CA LYS A 122 4.41 -11.07 17.42
C LYS A 122 4.05 -10.68 18.87
N GLY A 123 4.97 -10.05 19.58
CA GLY A 123 4.75 -9.51 20.93
C GLY A 123 3.63 -8.47 20.97
N VAL A 124 3.67 -7.49 20.06
CA VAL A 124 2.62 -6.47 19.92
C VAL A 124 1.27 -7.11 19.61
N ALA A 125 1.21 -8.05 18.66
CA ALA A 125 -0.03 -8.75 18.33
C ALA A 125 -0.64 -9.46 19.54
N ARG A 126 0.18 -10.18 20.33
CA ARG A 126 -0.27 -10.85 21.56
C ARG A 126 -0.80 -9.87 22.60
N ARG A 127 -0.12 -8.73 22.81
CA ARG A 127 -0.56 -7.71 23.76
C ARG A 127 -1.88 -7.08 23.33
N LEU A 128 -2.01 -6.69 22.06
CA LEU A 128 -3.26 -6.10 21.53
C LEU A 128 -4.44 -7.07 21.63
N SER A 129 -4.23 -8.38 21.45
CA SER A 129 -5.27 -9.38 21.65
C SER A 129 -5.72 -9.51 23.11
N ARG A 130 -4.79 -9.42 24.07
CA ARG A 130 -5.10 -9.51 25.51
C ARG A 130 -5.82 -8.26 26.03
N HIS A 131 -5.48 -7.09 25.52
CA HIS A 131 -6.06 -5.81 25.96
C HIS A 131 -7.31 -5.40 25.17
N GLY A 132 -7.89 -6.28 24.35
CA GLY A 132 -9.12 -5.99 23.58
C GLY A 132 -8.97 -4.94 22.46
N HIS A 133 -7.76 -4.43 22.23
CA HIS A 133 -7.46 -3.47 21.16
C HIS A 133 -7.36 -4.12 19.78
N PHE A 134 -7.33 -5.45 19.71
CA PHE A 134 -7.44 -6.18 18.45
C PHE A 134 -8.89 -6.16 17.94
N ARG A 135 -9.38 -4.98 17.57
CA ARG A 135 -10.62 -4.85 16.80
C ARG A 135 -10.33 -5.34 15.39
N LYS A 136 -10.62 -6.62 15.10
CA LYS A 136 -10.85 -7.04 13.72
C LYS A 136 -11.82 -6.01 13.14
N ALA A 137 -11.50 -5.42 11.99
CA ALA A 137 -12.39 -4.49 11.31
C ALA A 137 -13.79 -5.14 11.32
N LYS A 138 -14.77 -4.46 11.94
CA LYS A 138 -16.15 -4.94 11.91
C LYS A 138 -16.48 -5.09 10.44
N LYS A 139 -16.69 -6.33 9.98
CA LYS A 139 -17.17 -6.55 8.62
C LYS A 139 -18.42 -5.69 8.49
N ALA A 140 -18.42 -4.75 7.54
CA ALA A 140 -19.62 -3.98 7.23
C ALA A 140 -20.75 -4.98 6.97
N LYS A 141 -21.95 -4.68 7.48
CA LYS A 141 -23.10 -5.53 7.19
C LYS A 141 -23.32 -5.54 5.67
N PRO A 142 -23.48 -6.71 5.05
CA PRO A 142 -23.81 -6.77 3.63
C PRO A 142 -25.13 -6.03 3.38
N ILE A 143 -25.21 -5.32 2.25
CA ILE A 143 -26.44 -4.65 1.81
C ILE A 143 -27.51 -5.72 1.61
N SER A 144 -28.67 -5.54 2.25
CA SER A 144 -29.78 -6.49 2.14
C SER A 144 -30.62 -6.26 0.88
N LYS A 145 -31.46 -7.24 0.52
CA LYS A 145 -32.41 -7.08 -0.59
C LYS A 145 -33.39 -5.91 -0.37
N SER A 146 -33.77 -5.64 0.87
CA SER A 146 -34.62 -4.48 1.21
C SER A 146 -33.88 -3.16 1.02
N ASP A 147 -32.59 -3.11 1.33
CA ASP A 147 -31.78 -1.91 1.12
C ASP A 147 -31.63 -1.62 -0.38
N LEU A 148 -31.36 -2.65 -1.20
CA LEU A 148 -31.32 -2.52 -2.66
C LEU A 148 -32.63 -1.96 -3.24
N ARG A 149 -33.79 -2.44 -2.77
CA ARG A 149 -35.10 -1.91 -3.21
C ARG A 149 -35.28 -0.43 -2.85
N ARG A 150 -34.86 -0.02 -1.65
CA ARG A 150 -34.90 1.39 -1.24
C ARG A 150 -33.98 2.26 -2.10
N ILE A 151 -32.78 1.76 -2.41
CA ILE A 151 -31.84 2.45 -3.29
C ILE A 151 -32.41 2.58 -4.71
N MET A 152 -33.04 1.53 -5.26
CA MET A 152 -33.71 1.59 -6.57
C MET A 152 -34.84 2.62 -6.62
N GLN A 153 -35.61 2.76 -5.54
CA GLN A 153 -36.68 3.76 -5.45
C GLN A 153 -36.13 5.19 -5.40
N ALA A 154 -35.04 5.41 -4.67
CA ALA A 154 -34.35 6.70 -4.62
C ALA A 154 -33.64 7.05 -5.94
N ALA A 155 -33.21 6.04 -6.72
CA ALA A 155 -32.55 6.23 -8.01
C ALA A 155 -33.46 6.78 -9.12
N GLY A 156 -34.77 6.89 -8.90
CA GLY A 156 -35.73 7.42 -9.87
C GLY A 156 -36.26 8.82 -9.54
N SER A 157 -35.59 9.58 -8.66
CA SER A 157 -36.03 10.90 -8.23
C SER A 157 -34.89 11.93 -8.13
N SER A 158 -34.63 12.68 -9.20
CA SER A 158 -33.72 13.87 -9.28
C SER A 158 -32.26 13.65 -8.84
N GLU A 159 -31.37 14.63 -9.05
CA GLU A 159 -29.88 14.66 -8.84
C GLU A 159 -29.18 13.57 -7.99
N GLU A 160 -29.80 13.06 -6.92
CA GLU A 160 -29.40 11.87 -6.15
C GLU A 160 -29.42 10.54 -6.95
N GLU A 161 -30.02 10.49 -8.15
CA GLU A 161 -30.10 9.29 -9.01
C GLU A 161 -28.73 8.68 -9.34
N SER A 162 -27.71 9.53 -9.50
CA SER A 162 -26.37 9.09 -9.90
C SER A 162 -25.65 8.30 -8.80
N LEU A 163 -25.81 8.70 -7.53
CA LEU A 163 -25.23 7.99 -6.38
C LEU A 163 -25.96 6.67 -6.09
N ALA A 164 -27.29 6.68 -6.21
CA ALA A 164 -28.09 5.48 -6.04
C ALA A 164 -27.79 4.45 -7.14
N THR A 165 -27.67 4.88 -8.40
CA THR A 165 -27.26 4.04 -9.53
C THR A 165 -25.84 3.47 -9.34
N ALA A 166 -24.87 4.29 -8.94
CA ALA A 166 -23.52 3.83 -8.63
C ALA A 166 -23.49 2.80 -7.48
N THR A 167 -24.35 2.96 -6.47
CA THR A 167 -24.46 2.02 -5.35
C THR A 167 -25.06 0.68 -5.80
N LEU A 168 -26.09 0.71 -6.66
CA LEU A 168 -26.68 -0.52 -7.23
C LEU A 168 -25.65 -1.27 -8.09
N LEU A 169 -24.97 -0.54 -8.97
CA LEU A 169 -23.98 -1.10 -9.87
C LEU A 169 -22.80 -1.72 -9.10
N SER A 170 -22.24 -0.99 -8.13
CA SER A 170 -21.15 -1.50 -7.29
C SER A 170 -21.57 -2.70 -6.44
N THR A 171 -22.81 -2.73 -5.93
CA THR A 171 -23.29 -3.85 -5.11
C THR A 171 -23.56 -5.10 -5.94
N CYS A 172 -24.21 -4.96 -7.10
CA CYS A 172 -24.57 -6.09 -7.98
C CYS A 172 -23.34 -6.71 -8.64
N ALA A 173 -22.37 -5.90 -9.06
CA ALA A 173 -21.15 -6.37 -9.70
C ALA A 173 -19.97 -6.56 -8.71
N LEU A 174 -20.20 -6.36 -7.40
CA LEU A 174 -19.18 -6.45 -6.33
C LEU A 174 -17.93 -5.59 -6.60
N LEU A 175 -18.13 -4.43 -7.22
CA LEU A 175 -17.06 -3.52 -7.59
C LEU A 175 -16.53 -2.80 -6.36
N ARG A 176 -15.22 -2.55 -6.37
CA ARG A 176 -14.61 -1.57 -5.48
C ARG A 176 -15.02 -0.17 -5.93
N ALA A 177 -14.97 0.78 -4.99
CA ALA A 177 -15.24 2.19 -5.30
C ALA A 177 -14.36 2.71 -6.47
N GLU A 178 -13.07 2.40 -6.46
CA GLU A 178 -12.14 2.79 -7.54
C GLU A 178 -12.52 2.15 -8.89
N GLU A 179 -13.01 0.91 -8.91
CA GLU A 179 -13.47 0.23 -10.13
C GLU A 179 -14.78 0.85 -10.66
N CYS A 180 -15.70 1.19 -9.75
CA CYS A 180 -16.97 1.84 -10.11
C CYS A 180 -16.75 3.24 -10.69
N LEU A 181 -15.81 4.03 -10.14
CA LEU A 181 -15.50 5.38 -10.60
C LEU A 181 -14.69 5.41 -11.91
N ALA A 182 -13.99 4.32 -12.23
CA ALA A 182 -13.19 4.21 -13.45
C ALA A 182 -13.97 3.71 -14.68
N LEU A 183 -15.24 3.32 -14.51
CA LEU A 183 -16.08 2.86 -15.61
C LEU A 183 -16.39 4.01 -16.57
N ASN A 184 -16.22 3.75 -17.86
CA ASN A 184 -16.65 4.64 -18.92
C ASN A 184 -17.88 4.07 -19.63
N VAL A 185 -18.56 4.91 -20.42
CA VAL A 185 -19.72 4.48 -21.23
C VAL A 185 -19.37 3.28 -22.12
N GLY A 186 -18.16 3.26 -22.69
CA GLY A 186 -17.68 2.16 -23.53
C GLY A 186 -17.37 0.85 -22.78
N ASP A 187 -17.45 0.84 -21.45
CA ASP A 187 -17.26 -0.36 -20.62
C ASP A 187 -18.59 -1.06 -20.29
N VAL A 188 -19.71 -0.46 -20.68
CA VAL A 188 -21.06 -0.98 -20.43
C VAL A 188 -21.65 -1.49 -21.73
N THR A 189 -21.99 -2.78 -21.79
CA THR A 189 -22.72 -3.36 -22.91
C THR A 189 -24.02 -3.99 -22.44
N PHE A 190 -25.05 -3.86 -23.27
CA PHE A 190 -26.36 -4.46 -23.05
C PHE A 190 -26.51 -5.67 -23.97
N GLU A 191 -26.80 -6.83 -23.41
CA GLU A 191 -27.01 -8.08 -24.14
C GLU A 191 -28.31 -8.72 -23.67
N THR A 192 -29.21 -9.08 -24.57
CA THR A 192 -30.39 -9.89 -24.20
C THR A 192 -30.01 -11.37 -24.20
N ARG A 193 -30.14 -12.04 -23.05
CA ARG A 193 -29.94 -13.49 -22.90
C ARG A 193 -31.20 -14.15 -22.35
N HIS A 194 -31.69 -15.18 -23.03
CA HIS A 194 -32.88 -15.94 -22.61
C HIS A 194 -34.09 -15.04 -22.27
N LYS A 195 -34.36 -14.02 -23.10
CA LYS A 195 -35.43 -13.02 -22.90
C LYS A 195 -35.25 -12.10 -21.67
N VAL A 196 -34.04 -12.00 -21.14
CA VAL A 196 -33.67 -11.10 -20.04
C VAL A 196 -32.56 -10.18 -20.51
N ASP A 197 -32.71 -8.88 -20.29
CA ASP A 197 -31.65 -7.92 -20.57
C ASP A 197 -30.57 -8.03 -19.49
N VAL A 198 -29.34 -8.29 -19.95
CA VAL A 198 -28.16 -8.46 -19.13
C VAL A 198 -27.22 -7.29 -19.41
N VAL A 199 -26.83 -6.60 -18.34
CA VAL A 199 -25.77 -5.59 -18.40
C VAL A 199 -24.44 -6.29 -18.16
N ARG A 200 -23.51 -6.13 -19.09
CA ARG A 200 -22.13 -6.62 -18.98
C ARG A 200 -21.20 -5.41 -18.76
N LEU A 201 -20.33 -5.53 -17.78
CA LEU A 201 -19.37 -4.50 -17.39
C LEU A 201 -17.94 -4.99 -17.63
N SER A 202 -17.14 -4.20 -18.34
CA SER A 202 -15.72 -4.47 -18.60
C SER A 202 -14.83 -3.67 -17.63
N ILE A 203 -14.13 -4.35 -16.72
CA ILE A 203 -13.24 -3.70 -15.75
C ILE A 203 -11.82 -3.69 -16.33
N ARG A 204 -11.25 -2.51 -16.59
CA ARG A 204 -9.95 -2.37 -17.27
C ARG A 204 -8.71 -2.44 -16.35
N GLY A 205 -8.92 -2.39 -15.04
CA GLY A 205 -7.81 -2.45 -14.08
C GLY A 205 -8.29 -2.63 -12.65
N SER A 206 -8.14 -3.84 -12.13
CA SER A 206 -8.23 -4.13 -10.69
C SER A 206 -6.85 -4.09 -10.04
N LYS A 207 -6.79 -3.92 -8.71
CA LYS A 207 -5.54 -4.03 -7.91
C LYS A 207 -4.77 -5.33 -8.17
N THR A 208 -5.44 -6.37 -8.66
CA THR A 208 -4.90 -7.70 -8.93
C THR A 208 -4.73 -8.01 -10.41
N ASP A 209 -5.11 -7.09 -11.31
CA ASP A 209 -4.87 -7.23 -12.75
C ASP A 209 -3.42 -6.81 -13.02
N GLN A 210 -2.49 -7.64 -12.54
CA GLN A 210 -1.12 -7.59 -13.02
C GLN A 210 -1.16 -7.96 -14.50
N ARG A 211 -0.96 -6.99 -15.38
CA ARG A 211 -0.62 -7.25 -16.78
C ARG A 211 0.58 -8.19 -16.78
N ARG A 212 0.34 -9.47 -17.08
CA ARG A 212 1.39 -10.42 -17.44
C ARG A 212 1.88 -10.11 -18.84
#